data_AF-A0AAX2IDL9-F1
#
_entry.id   AF-A0AAX2IDL9-F1
#
_cell.length_a   1.000
_cell.length_b   1.000
_cell.length_c   1.000
_cell.angle_alpha   90.00
_cell.angle_beta   90.00
_cell.angle_gamma   90.00
#
_symmetry.space_group_name_H-M   'P 1'
#
loop_
_entity.id
_entity.type
_entity.pdbx_description
1 polymer ?
#
loop_
_entity_poly.entity_id
_entity_poly.type
_entity_poly.pdbx_seq_one_letter_code
_entity_poly.pdbx_strand_id
1 'polypeptide(L)'
;MYYANYNNNDKHSTFIVSNDINRERTLSANVNFATPIHDFIKWTSGLVYRNISSDNFAEIDDLLGGQYFMNYDYFENKPYDANEADMKKQKGDKWNYFYSLKSNVGEAFSQLEFTFKKAELFIAGRYHYTDVQREGKYNYPLYSDSYGKGAMQVQNGVSTKAGITYALTGRHLLQLNVGYFNTPQSLRNIYANIRNSNRLLPNLKNELAYSADASYIFRMPYLKGRLTGFFTEIENTAETNFFYTETAITDEIDKDFVAQTVDGIQKRHFGLEFGAEAQLHPTVKITAAAAIGQYTYINNPSLYISAGDVNKAIDEVKMKNYHVPSGPQQAYSLGLEYRNPKYWWVGATANFLAQNYVSLSALSRTSQFFIDPATKATYSNIDLDKARQLLKQERLDDVFLVNLVGGKSWRVKKTYINLMASVNNLFNTKFLSGGFEQSRTANYGRMLQDNAQGVPSFGNRYFVGYGRTYMLNLAVSL
;
A
#
# COMPACT_ATOMS: atom_id res chain seq x y z
N MET A 1 -26.09 -18.97 -10.54
CA MET A 1 -26.20 -18.82 -9.07
C MET A 1 -27.64 -18.93 -8.61
N TYR A 2 -28.56 -18.02 -8.97
CA TYR A 2 -30.00 -18.14 -8.62
C TYR A 2 -30.61 -19.51 -8.93
N TYR A 3 -30.42 -20.03 -10.16
CA TYR A 3 -30.91 -21.36 -10.54
C TYR A 3 -30.29 -22.50 -9.71
N ALA A 4 -29.01 -22.38 -9.32
CA ALA A 4 -28.35 -23.38 -8.50
C ALA A 4 -28.92 -23.42 -7.07
N ASN A 5 -29.19 -22.26 -6.48
CA ASN A 5 -29.85 -22.17 -5.17
C ASN A 5 -31.32 -22.63 -5.23
N TYR A 6 -32.03 -22.34 -6.32
CA TYR A 6 -33.42 -22.75 -6.50
C TYR A 6 -33.59 -24.27 -6.56
N ASN A 7 -32.62 -24.98 -7.14
CA ASN A 7 -32.62 -26.44 -7.27
C ASN A 7 -32.20 -27.18 -5.99
N ASN A 8 -31.97 -26.46 -4.89
CA ASN A 8 -31.56 -27.05 -3.63
C ASN A 8 -32.80 -27.52 -2.84
N ASN A 9 -32.86 -28.81 -2.51
CA ASN A 9 -34.08 -29.46 -2.00
C ASN A 9 -34.56 -28.92 -0.64
N ASP A 10 -33.64 -28.43 0.19
CA ASP A 10 -33.91 -27.80 1.49
C ASP A 10 -33.98 -26.27 1.42
N LYS A 11 -33.92 -25.70 0.21
CA LYS A 11 -33.97 -24.26 -0.08
C LYS A 11 -32.85 -23.43 0.55
N HIS A 12 -31.73 -24.05 0.95
CA HIS A 12 -30.55 -23.29 1.37
C HIS A 12 -29.81 -22.69 0.16
N SER A 13 -29.15 -21.56 0.40
CA SER A 13 -28.33 -20.88 -0.59
C SER A 13 -26.94 -21.50 -0.58
N THR A 14 -26.47 -22.02 -1.71
CA THR A 14 -25.06 -22.44 -1.87
C THR A 14 -24.19 -21.23 -2.21
N PHE A 15 -24.74 -20.29 -2.98
CA PHE A 15 -24.10 -19.03 -3.35
C PHE A 15 -24.83 -17.86 -2.72
N ILE A 16 -24.10 -16.89 -2.20
CA ILE A 16 -24.65 -15.64 -1.67
C ILE A 16 -23.87 -14.45 -2.21
N VAL A 17 -24.50 -13.27 -2.16
CA VAL A 17 -23.77 -12.00 -2.23
C VAL A 17 -23.50 -11.57 -0.80
N SER A 18 -22.23 -11.31 -0.49
CA SER A 18 -21.83 -10.86 0.83
C SER A 18 -21.02 -9.57 0.75
N ASN A 19 -21.21 -8.73 1.75
CA ASN A 19 -20.45 -7.51 1.98
C ASN A 19 -19.47 -7.72 3.14
N ASP A 20 -18.20 -7.34 2.94
CA ASP A 20 -17.27 -7.12 4.05
C ASP A 20 -17.52 -5.70 4.60
N ILE A 21 -18.01 -5.60 5.84
CA ILE A 21 -18.42 -4.33 6.44
C ILE A 21 -17.47 -3.96 7.59
N ASN A 22 -17.02 -2.70 7.58
CA ASN A 22 -16.38 -2.03 8.71
C ASN A 22 -17.29 -0.87 9.17
N ARG A 23 -17.75 -0.94 10.42
CA ARG A 23 -18.51 0.14 11.08
C ARG A 23 -17.62 0.78 12.14
N GLU A 24 -16.98 1.89 11.79
CA GLU A 24 -16.11 2.65 12.69
C GLU A 24 -16.84 3.82 13.36
N ARG A 25 -16.52 4.06 14.62
CA ARG A 25 -16.85 5.28 15.36
C ARG A 25 -15.57 5.85 15.95
N THR A 26 -15.30 7.11 15.64
CA THR A 26 -14.09 7.79 16.06
C THR A 26 -14.44 9.11 16.75
N LEU A 27 -14.04 9.24 18.01
CA LEU A 27 -14.01 10.52 18.72
C LEU A 27 -12.60 11.10 18.57
N SER A 28 -12.50 12.36 18.15
CA SER A 28 -11.20 13.04 17.99
C SER A 28 -11.22 14.40 18.68
N ALA A 29 -10.12 14.70 19.39
CA ALA A 29 -9.85 16.02 19.96
C ALA A 29 -8.45 16.47 19.50
N ASN A 30 -8.31 17.74 19.17
CA ASN A 30 -7.05 18.32 18.74
C ASN A 30 -6.90 19.71 19.36
N VAL A 31 -5.74 19.96 19.96
CA VAL A 31 -5.34 21.27 20.47
C VAL A 31 -4.03 21.63 19.79
N ASN A 32 -4.00 22.78 19.11
CA ASN A 32 -2.76 23.34 18.55
C ASN A 32 -2.52 24.72 19.14
N PHE A 33 -1.25 25.00 19.40
CA PHE A 33 -0.77 26.27 19.91
C PHE A 33 0.41 26.74 19.07
N ALA A 34 0.42 28.02 18.70
CA ALA A 34 1.53 28.65 18.01
C ALA A 34 1.78 30.04 18.61
N THR A 35 3.03 30.33 18.98
CA THR A 35 3.41 31.61 19.56
C THR A 35 4.81 32.05 19.07
N PRO A 36 5.01 33.34 18.75
CA PRO A 36 6.35 33.90 18.69
C PRO A 36 6.91 34.00 20.11
N ILE A 37 8.01 33.29 20.41
CA ILE A 37 8.73 33.42 21.69
C ILE A 37 9.72 34.58 21.62
N HIS A 38 10.23 34.84 20.42
CA HIS A 38 11.13 35.95 20.09
C HIS A 38 10.88 36.38 18.64
N ASP A 39 11.30 37.58 18.25
CA ASP A 39 11.21 38.10 16.87
C ASP A 39 11.72 37.14 15.77
N PHE A 40 12.69 36.27 16.10
CA PHE A 40 13.25 35.28 15.17
C PHE A 40 12.91 33.84 15.54
N ILE A 41 12.12 33.58 16.59
CA ILE A 41 11.77 32.23 17.06
C ILE A 41 10.25 32.08 17.19
N LYS A 42 9.71 31.15 16.42
CA LYS A 42 8.30 30.72 16.53
C LYS A 42 8.23 29.30 17.08
N TRP A 43 7.40 29.11 18.09
CA TRP A 43 7.11 27.79 18.66
C TRP A 43 5.71 27.36 18.26
N THR A 44 5.59 26.14 17.75
CA THR A 44 4.31 25.49 17.44
C THR A 44 4.27 24.15 18.16
N SER A 45 3.20 23.85 18.87
CA SER A 45 3.01 22.59 19.60
C SER A 45 1.56 22.13 19.47
N GLY A 46 1.31 20.84 19.62
CA GLY A 46 -0.05 20.33 19.59
C GLY A 46 -0.20 18.96 20.20
N LEU A 47 -1.44 18.67 20.60
CA LEU A 47 -1.89 17.40 21.16
C LEU A 47 -3.07 16.89 20.33
N VAL A 48 -3.02 15.61 19.96
CA VAL A 48 -4.10 14.92 19.26
C VAL A 48 -4.47 13.70 20.09
N TYR A 49 -5.76 13.51 20.32
CA TYR A 49 -6.31 12.29 20.90
C TYR A 49 -7.41 11.74 20.01
N ARG A 50 -7.40 10.43 19.77
CA ARG A 50 -8.47 9.71 19.09
C ARG A 50 -8.85 8.47 19.89
N ASN A 51 -10.13 8.27 20.12
CA ASN A 51 -10.69 7.02 20.59
C ASN A 51 -11.48 6.40 19.44
N ILE A 52 -11.07 5.20 19.03
CA ILE A 52 -11.58 4.50 17.85
C ILE A 52 -12.19 3.18 18.32
N SER A 53 -13.43 2.93 17.90
CA SER A 53 -14.10 1.64 18.04
C SER A 53 -14.64 1.22 16.69
N SER A 54 -14.28 0.03 16.21
CA SER A 54 -14.83 -0.51 14.97
C SER A 54 -15.38 -1.91 15.13
N ASP A 55 -16.53 -2.17 14.51
CA ASP A 55 -17.07 -3.52 14.33
C ASP A 55 -16.78 -3.96 12.89
N ASN A 56 -16.20 -5.14 12.73
CA ASN A 56 -15.79 -5.71 11.45
C ASN A 56 -16.42 -7.09 11.28
N PHE A 57 -17.18 -7.28 10.21
CA PHE A 57 -17.91 -8.54 9.96
C PHE A 57 -18.26 -8.70 8.47
N ALA A 58 -18.48 -9.94 8.05
CA ALA A 58 -19.16 -10.21 6.79
C ALA A 58 -20.67 -10.26 7.02
N GLU A 59 -21.44 -9.68 6.10
CA GLU A 59 -22.91 -9.60 6.14
C GLU A 59 -23.49 -10.19 4.85
N ILE A 60 -24.63 -10.88 4.96
CA ILE A 60 -25.35 -11.40 3.80
C ILE A 60 -26.18 -10.28 3.18
N ASP A 61 -25.88 -9.92 1.93
CA ASP A 61 -26.65 -8.92 1.18
C ASP A 61 -27.80 -9.54 0.38
N ASP A 62 -27.55 -10.68 -0.27
CA ASP A 62 -28.56 -11.42 -1.02
C ASP A 62 -28.32 -12.93 -0.95
N LEU A 63 -29.40 -13.67 -0.70
CA LEU A 63 -29.45 -15.14 -0.71
C LEU A 63 -29.64 -15.72 -2.12
N LEU A 64 -29.75 -14.85 -3.13
CA LEU A 64 -29.88 -15.22 -4.53
C LEU A 64 -31.03 -16.23 -4.75
N GLY A 65 -32.17 -15.97 -4.13
CA GLY A 65 -33.38 -16.79 -4.24
C GLY A 65 -33.51 -17.97 -3.27
N GLY A 66 -32.50 -18.25 -2.43
CA GLY A 66 -32.63 -19.20 -1.32
C GLY A 66 -33.32 -18.58 -0.08
N GLN A 67 -33.70 -19.42 0.89
CA GLN A 67 -34.39 -18.99 2.11
C GLN A 67 -33.44 -18.68 3.28
N TYR A 68 -32.29 -19.36 3.33
CA TYR A 68 -31.24 -19.15 4.32
C TYR A 68 -29.88 -19.53 3.75
N PHE A 69 -28.80 -19.21 4.47
CA PHE A 69 -27.44 -19.65 4.23
C PHE A 69 -26.89 -20.30 5.50
N MET A 70 -26.08 -21.36 5.37
CA MET A 70 -25.48 -22.01 6.55
C MET A 70 -24.14 -21.37 6.90
N ASN A 71 -24.03 -20.87 8.13
CA ASN A 71 -22.80 -20.30 8.68
C ASN A 71 -21.81 -21.40 9.08
N TYR A 72 -21.35 -22.15 8.09
CA TYR A 72 -20.57 -23.36 8.26
C TYR A 72 -19.38 -23.36 7.29
N ASP A 73 -18.21 -23.70 7.80
CA ASP A 73 -17.02 -23.92 7.01
C ASP A 73 -17.03 -25.35 6.46
N TYR A 74 -17.36 -25.49 5.19
CA TYR A 74 -17.42 -26.78 4.52
C TYR A 74 -16.04 -27.38 4.19
N PHE A 75 -14.98 -26.59 4.20
CA PHE A 75 -13.61 -27.11 4.00
C PHE A 75 -13.08 -27.74 5.30
N GLU A 76 -13.37 -27.10 6.42
CA GLU A 76 -12.90 -27.52 7.74
C GLU A 76 -13.92 -28.38 8.51
N ASN A 77 -15.13 -28.52 7.97
CA ASN A 77 -16.25 -29.22 8.59
C ASN A 77 -16.53 -28.71 10.02
N LYS A 78 -16.57 -27.38 10.18
CA LYS A 78 -16.74 -26.68 11.47
C LYS A 78 -17.70 -25.49 11.32
N PRO A 79 -18.52 -25.15 12.35
CA PRO A 79 -19.30 -23.93 12.33
C PRO A 79 -18.37 -22.72 12.44
N TYR A 80 -18.70 -21.61 11.75
CA TYR A 80 -17.96 -20.35 11.92
C TYR A 80 -18.17 -19.72 13.31
N ASP A 81 -19.27 -20.07 13.98
CA ASP A 81 -19.52 -19.74 15.39
C ASP A 81 -20.16 -20.93 16.12
N ALA A 82 -19.38 -21.61 16.96
CA ALA A 82 -19.85 -22.74 17.76
C ALA A 82 -20.85 -22.35 18.86
N ASN A 83 -20.99 -21.05 19.16
CA ASN A 83 -22.00 -20.56 20.09
C ASN A 83 -23.38 -20.43 19.42
N GLU A 84 -23.45 -20.56 18.09
CA GLU A 84 -24.69 -20.45 17.32
C GLU A 84 -25.38 -21.81 17.17
N ALA A 85 -26.60 -21.93 17.71
CA ALA A 85 -27.33 -23.20 17.71
C ALA A 85 -27.94 -23.58 16.34
N ASP A 86 -28.51 -22.63 15.59
CA ASP A 86 -29.25 -22.92 14.34
C ASP A 86 -28.42 -22.69 13.06
N MET A 87 -27.26 -22.02 13.11
CA MET A 87 -26.35 -21.73 11.98
C MET A 87 -26.97 -21.09 10.72
N LYS A 88 -28.30 -21.00 10.60
CA LYS A 88 -29.05 -20.49 9.45
C LYS A 88 -29.07 -18.97 9.53
N LYS A 89 -28.57 -18.35 8.47
CA LYS A 89 -28.45 -16.90 8.30
C LYS A 89 -29.39 -16.42 7.22
N GLN A 90 -29.97 -15.25 7.44
CA GLN A 90 -30.81 -14.54 6.49
C GLN A 90 -30.10 -13.27 5.99
N LYS A 91 -30.75 -12.57 5.06
CA LYS A 91 -30.28 -11.26 4.61
C LYS A 91 -30.13 -10.29 5.79
N GLY A 92 -28.99 -9.62 5.87
CA GLY A 92 -28.62 -8.71 6.95
C GLY A 92 -27.93 -9.40 8.13
N ASP A 93 -27.90 -10.73 8.18
CA ASP A 93 -27.19 -11.44 9.23
C ASP A 93 -25.69 -11.49 8.96
N LYS A 94 -24.94 -11.50 10.06
CA LYS A 94 -23.49 -11.69 10.05
C LYS A 94 -23.16 -13.17 9.87
N TRP A 95 -22.11 -13.45 9.11
CA TRP A 95 -21.61 -14.80 8.86
C TRP A 95 -20.08 -14.77 8.72
N ASN A 96 -19.43 -15.95 8.68
CA ASN A 96 -17.98 -16.13 8.51
C ASN A 96 -17.12 -15.59 9.67
N TYR A 97 -17.10 -14.27 9.86
CA TYR A 97 -16.33 -13.62 10.90
C TYR A 97 -17.07 -12.43 11.52
N PHE A 98 -16.84 -12.20 12.81
CA PHE A 98 -17.26 -10.97 13.50
C PHE A 98 -16.31 -10.67 14.66
N TYR A 99 -15.72 -9.47 14.64
CA TYR A 99 -14.87 -8.96 15.70
C TYR A 99 -15.03 -7.45 15.86
N SER A 100 -14.67 -6.95 17.04
CA SER A 100 -14.55 -5.51 17.30
C SER A 100 -13.10 -5.15 17.60
N LEU A 101 -12.68 -3.96 17.20
CA LEU A 101 -11.40 -3.36 17.56
C LEU A 101 -11.63 -2.11 18.38
N LYS A 102 -10.84 -1.94 19.43
CA LYS A 102 -10.79 -0.72 20.24
C LYS A 102 -9.36 -0.19 20.24
N SER A 103 -9.21 1.12 20.07
CA SER A 103 -7.91 1.77 20.00
C SER A 103 -7.96 3.18 20.57
N ASN A 104 -6.95 3.54 21.36
CA ASN A 104 -6.64 4.89 21.76
C ASN A 104 -5.36 5.34 21.07
N VAL A 105 -5.42 6.48 20.41
CA VAL A 105 -4.29 7.12 19.75
C VAL A 105 -4.04 8.46 20.42
N GLY A 106 -2.84 8.67 20.95
CA GLY A 106 -2.38 9.93 21.49
C GLY A 106 -1.14 10.40 20.74
N GLU A 107 -1.10 11.65 20.33
CA GLU A 107 0.08 12.26 19.72
C GLU A 107 0.36 13.62 20.35
N ALA A 108 1.63 13.90 20.59
CA ALA A 108 2.11 15.20 21.04
C ALA A 108 3.27 15.63 20.14
N PHE A 109 3.24 16.84 19.61
CA PHE A 109 4.34 17.37 18.81
C PHE A 109 4.73 18.76 19.27
N SER A 110 5.99 19.11 19.04
CA SER A 110 6.55 20.44 19.29
C SER A 110 7.57 20.76 18.21
N GLN A 111 7.53 21.98 17.69
CA GLN A 111 8.38 22.48 16.62
C GLN A 111 8.85 23.90 16.94
N LEU A 112 10.14 24.14 16.80
CA LEU A 112 10.75 25.46 16.86
C LEU A 112 11.22 25.85 15.46
N GLU A 113 10.84 27.05 15.02
CA GLU A 113 11.23 27.64 13.75
C GLU A 113 12.07 28.89 14.03
N PHE A 114 13.26 28.97 13.46
CA PHE A 114 14.20 30.09 13.60
C PHE A 114 14.33 30.81 12.26
N THR A 115 14.00 32.09 12.21
CA THR A 115 14.02 32.89 10.98
C THR A 115 15.07 33.99 11.06
N PHE A 116 16.16 33.83 10.32
CA PHE A 116 17.23 34.81 10.17
C PHE A 116 17.18 35.44 8.78
N LYS A 117 17.93 36.54 8.58
CA LYS A 117 17.95 37.29 7.31
C LYS A 117 18.25 36.45 6.05
N LYS A 118 19.07 35.41 6.16
CA LYS A 118 19.45 34.51 5.05
C LYS A 118 19.18 33.03 5.33
N ALA A 119 18.67 32.67 6.50
CA ALA A 119 18.55 31.28 6.91
C ALA A 119 17.26 31.05 7.68
N GLU A 120 16.55 29.99 7.34
CA GLU A 120 15.39 29.49 8.06
C GLU A 120 15.71 28.09 8.56
N LEU A 121 15.58 27.84 9.86
CA LEU A 121 15.83 26.54 10.46
C LEU A 121 14.58 26.07 11.16
N PHE A 122 14.32 24.78 11.17
CA PHE A 122 13.34 24.19 12.06
C PHE A 122 13.88 22.93 12.71
N ILE A 123 13.40 22.67 13.93
CA ILE A 123 13.55 21.39 14.61
C ILE A 123 12.19 21.01 15.19
N ALA A 124 11.78 19.76 15.01
CA ALA A 124 10.52 19.26 15.52
C ALA A 124 10.69 17.85 16.10
N GLY A 125 9.92 17.58 17.14
CA GLY A 125 9.74 16.26 17.74
C GLY A 125 8.25 15.91 17.83
N ARG A 126 7.93 14.63 17.67
CA ARG A 126 6.59 14.06 17.87
C ARG A 126 6.72 12.80 18.71
N TYR A 127 5.96 12.69 19.79
CA TYR A 127 5.70 11.44 20.48
C TYR A 127 4.33 10.91 20.06
N HIS A 128 4.22 9.61 19.83
CA HIS A 128 2.94 8.95 19.62
C HIS A 128 2.77 7.77 20.57
N TYR A 129 1.51 7.47 20.86
CA TYR A 129 1.05 6.31 21.59
C TYR A 129 -0.17 5.77 20.85
N THR A 130 -0.22 4.46 20.63
CA THR A 130 -1.35 3.78 20.03
C THR A 130 -1.53 2.45 20.73
N ASP A 131 -2.67 2.24 21.35
CA ASP A 131 -3.09 0.91 21.77
C ASP A 131 -4.08 0.30 20.78
N VAL A 132 -4.11 -1.01 20.68
CA VAL A 132 -5.17 -1.73 19.99
C VAL A 132 -5.51 -3.02 20.72
N GLN A 133 -6.80 -3.31 20.83
CA GLN A 133 -7.30 -4.58 21.32
C GLN A 133 -8.40 -5.11 20.40
N ARG A 134 -8.22 -6.35 19.94
CA ARG A 134 -9.26 -7.14 19.27
C ARG A 134 -10.12 -7.83 20.32
N GLU A 135 -11.41 -7.83 20.08
CA GLU A 135 -12.39 -8.64 20.80
C GLU A 135 -13.20 -9.42 19.77
N GLY A 136 -12.94 -10.71 19.69
CA GLY A 136 -13.67 -11.60 18.79
C GLY A 136 -15.06 -11.92 19.31
N LYS A 137 -16.03 -11.96 18.42
CA LYS A 137 -17.44 -12.18 18.75
C LYS A 137 -17.94 -13.56 18.32
N TYR A 138 -17.23 -14.23 17.42
CA TYR A 138 -17.49 -15.61 17.01
C TYR A 138 -16.48 -16.57 17.64
N ASN A 139 -16.98 -17.72 18.07
CA ASN A 139 -16.19 -18.84 18.56
C ASN A 139 -15.97 -19.83 17.42
N TYR A 140 -14.97 -19.55 16.58
CA TYR A 140 -14.65 -20.41 15.44
C TYR A 140 -13.71 -21.55 15.88
N PRO A 141 -14.12 -22.83 15.92
CA PRO A 141 -13.31 -23.92 16.49
C PRO A 141 -12.04 -24.28 15.71
N LEU A 142 -11.78 -23.65 14.56
CA LEU A 142 -10.48 -23.75 13.89
C LEU A 142 -9.41 -22.90 14.57
N TYR A 143 -9.83 -21.84 15.26
CA TYR A 143 -8.96 -20.92 16.00
C TYR A 143 -9.41 -20.88 17.46
N SER A 144 -8.66 -21.55 18.31
CA SER A 144 -8.91 -21.62 19.76
C SER A 144 -8.97 -20.25 20.46
N ASP A 145 -8.38 -19.21 19.86
CA ASP A 145 -8.33 -17.84 20.37
C ASP A 145 -9.27 -16.87 19.61
N SER A 146 -10.23 -17.40 18.85
CA SER A 146 -11.15 -16.62 18.02
C SER A 146 -12.09 -15.74 18.82
N TYR A 147 -12.58 -16.22 19.97
CA TYR A 147 -13.62 -15.59 20.79
C TYR A 147 -13.06 -14.81 21.99
N GLY A 148 -13.72 -13.71 22.35
CA GLY A 148 -13.38 -12.90 23.52
C GLY A 148 -12.27 -11.89 23.27
N LYS A 149 -11.86 -11.20 24.36
CA LYS A 149 -10.84 -10.16 24.32
C LYS A 149 -9.45 -10.76 24.16
N GLY A 150 -8.75 -10.33 23.11
CA GLY A 150 -7.33 -10.62 22.91
C GLY A 150 -6.41 -9.73 23.76
N ALA A 151 -5.11 -9.98 23.64
CA ALA A 151 -4.09 -9.15 24.26
C ALA A 151 -4.12 -7.72 23.68
N MET A 152 -4.04 -6.72 24.55
CA MET A 152 -3.87 -5.34 24.14
C MET A 152 -2.43 -5.13 23.67
N GLN A 153 -2.25 -4.53 22.49
CA GLN A 153 -0.95 -4.19 21.93
C GLN A 153 -0.73 -2.70 21.96
N VAL A 154 0.43 -2.28 22.46
CA VAL A 154 0.81 -0.88 22.60
C VAL A 154 2.01 -0.61 21.71
N GLN A 155 1.89 0.42 20.88
CA GLN A 155 2.93 0.93 20.00
C GLN A 155 3.14 2.39 20.32
N ASN A 156 4.34 2.76 20.73
CA ASN A 156 4.70 4.14 21.03
C ASN A 156 6.11 4.44 20.53
N GLY A 157 6.39 5.72 20.33
CA GLY A 157 7.70 6.11 19.83
C GLY A 157 7.83 7.60 19.57
N VAL A 158 9.07 8.01 19.36
CA VAL A 158 9.43 9.40 19.06
C VAL A 158 9.87 9.50 17.61
N SER A 159 9.38 10.52 16.91
CA SER A 159 9.88 10.96 15.61
C SER A 159 10.52 12.33 15.76
N THR A 160 11.61 12.59 15.06
CA THR A 160 12.27 13.90 15.02
C THR A 160 12.53 14.30 13.59
N LYS A 161 12.48 15.60 13.30
CA LYS A 161 12.88 16.15 12.02
C LYS A 161 13.54 17.50 12.21
N ALA A 162 14.51 17.81 11.38
CA ALA A 162 15.14 19.11 11.33
C ALA A 162 15.40 19.49 9.88
N GLY A 163 15.44 20.78 9.61
CA GLY A 163 15.79 21.28 8.29
C GLY A 163 16.33 22.69 8.33
N ILE A 164 17.11 23.03 7.32
CA ILE A 164 17.67 24.35 7.11
C ILE A 164 17.45 24.75 5.65
N THR A 165 17.00 25.98 5.45
CA THR A 165 16.97 26.65 4.16
C THR A 165 17.90 27.85 4.22
N TYR A 166 18.92 27.89 3.36
CA TYR A 166 19.87 28.97 3.26
C TYR A 166 19.75 29.70 1.93
N ALA A 167 19.52 31.00 1.97
CA ALA A 167 19.46 31.87 0.81
C ALA A 167 20.85 32.41 0.46
N LEU A 168 21.49 31.80 -0.54
CA LEU A 168 22.71 32.34 -1.17
C LEU A 168 22.42 33.74 -1.70
N THR A 169 21.28 33.88 -2.38
CA THR A 169 20.64 35.13 -2.82
C THR A 169 19.13 34.97 -2.67
N GLY A 170 18.36 36.04 -2.88
CA GLY A 170 16.89 35.95 -2.93
C GLY A 170 16.33 35.05 -4.05
N ARG A 171 17.18 34.56 -4.96
CA ARG A 171 16.79 33.70 -6.10
C ARG A 171 17.39 32.29 -6.04
N HIS A 172 18.37 32.05 -5.19
CA HIS A 172 19.10 30.78 -5.09
C HIS A 172 19.09 30.31 -3.64
N LEU A 173 18.41 29.20 -3.38
CA LEU A 173 18.23 28.63 -2.05
C LEU A 173 18.84 27.22 -2.03
N LEU A 174 19.52 26.91 -0.93
CA LEU A 174 19.93 25.56 -0.58
C LEU A 174 19.04 25.09 0.57
N GLN A 175 18.51 23.89 0.49
CA GLN A 175 17.70 23.29 1.53
C GLN A 175 18.26 21.92 1.89
N LEU A 176 18.32 21.61 3.17
CA LEU A 176 18.71 20.31 3.71
C LEU A 176 17.68 19.92 4.75
N ASN A 177 17.13 18.71 4.67
CA ASN A 177 16.28 18.17 5.72
C ASN A 177 16.79 16.79 6.14
N VAL A 178 16.58 16.48 7.41
CA VAL A 178 16.82 15.15 7.99
C VAL A 178 15.64 14.77 8.87
N GLY A 179 15.32 13.48 8.91
CA GLY A 179 14.20 12.96 9.69
C GLY A 179 14.45 11.54 10.18
N TYR A 180 13.99 11.29 11.39
CA TYR A 180 13.82 9.98 11.98
C TYR A 180 12.35 9.83 12.33
N PHE A 181 11.68 8.85 11.71
CA PHE A 181 10.26 8.60 11.90
C PHE A 181 10.08 7.24 12.54
N ASN A 182 9.25 7.21 13.58
CA ASN A 182 8.85 6.00 14.25
C ASN A 182 7.32 5.94 14.14
N THR A 183 6.84 4.95 13.39
CA THR A 183 5.44 4.83 12.96
C THR A 183 4.88 3.50 13.45
N PRO A 184 3.68 3.47 14.08
CA PRO A 184 3.08 2.22 14.51
C PRO A 184 2.76 1.33 13.30
N GLN A 185 2.92 0.02 13.45
CA GLN A 185 2.51 -0.97 12.46
C GLN A 185 1.03 -0.87 12.18
N SER A 186 0.68 -1.14 10.91
CA SER A 186 -0.71 -1.25 10.50
C SER A 186 -1.42 -2.41 11.21
N LEU A 187 -2.72 -2.29 11.44
CA LEU A 187 -3.52 -3.34 12.09
C LEU A 187 -3.43 -4.69 11.37
N ARG A 188 -3.30 -4.67 10.04
CA ARG A 188 -3.12 -5.88 9.20
C ARG A 188 -1.80 -6.60 9.49
N ASN A 189 -0.80 -5.88 10.00
CA ASN A 189 0.53 -6.39 10.33
C ASN A 189 0.72 -6.62 11.83
N ILE A 190 -0.36 -6.53 12.63
CA ILE A 190 -0.32 -6.84 14.07
C ILE A 190 -0.86 -8.23 14.35
N TYR A 191 -1.88 -8.66 13.60
CA TYR A 191 -2.55 -9.94 13.78
C TYR A 191 -2.19 -10.91 12.65
N ALA A 192 -1.98 -12.19 12.99
CA ALA A 192 -1.73 -13.23 11.99
C ALA A 192 -2.95 -13.44 11.08
N ASN A 193 -4.15 -13.46 11.66
CA ASN A 193 -5.41 -13.40 10.94
C ASN A 193 -6.44 -12.60 11.75
N ILE A 194 -6.55 -11.31 11.46
CA ILE A 194 -7.43 -10.40 12.22
C ILE A 194 -8.91 -10.78 12.16
N ARG A 195 -9.36 -11.46 11.09
CA ARG A 195 -10.77 -11.85 10.92
C ARG A 195 -11.15 -12.89 11.98
N ASN A 196 -10.31 -13.90 12.16
CA ASN A 196 -10.71 -15.12 12.88
C ASN A 196 -9.92 -15.40 14.16
N SER A 197 -8.83 -14.69 14.45
CA SER A 197 -7.95 -15.03 15.56
C SER A 197 -7.48 -13.78 16.33
N ASN A 198 -7.35 -13.91 17.66
CA ASN A 198 -6.68 -12.92 18.51
C ASN A 198 -5.14 -13.00 18.46
N ARG A 199 -4.60 -13.93 17.66
CA ARG A 199 -3.17 -14.20 17.55
C ARG A 199 -2.43 -13.02 16.95
N LEU A 200 -1.43 -12.59 17.68
CA LEU A 200 -0.52 -11.53 17.27
C LEU A 200 0.66 -12.11 16.50
N LEU A 201 1.19 -11.32 15.60
CA LEU A 201 2.45 -11.64 14.94
C LEU A 201 3.60 -11.55 15.97
N PRO A 202 4.60 -12.44 15.87
CA PRO A 202 5.77 -12.35 16.74
C PRO A 202 6.56 -11.08 16.42
N ASN A 203 7.27 -10.54 17.43
CA ASN A 203 8.21 -9.42 17.27
C ASN A 203 7.62 -8.11 16.70
N LEU A 204 6.44 -7.70 17.17
CA LEU A 204 5.85 -6.40 16.80
C LEU A 204 6.78 -5.23 17.17
N LYS A 205 7.33 -4.58 16.15
CA LYS A 205 8.14 -3.37 16.26
C LYS A 205 7.54 -2.30 15.36
N ASN A 206 7.63 -1.06 15.79
CA ASN A 206 7.27 0.08 14.96
C ASN A 206 8.18 0.16 13.73
N GLU A 207 7.61 0.64 12.62
CA GLU A 207 8.38 0.95 11.42
C GLU A 207 9.26 2.18 11.69
N LEU A 208 10.54 2.06 11.36
CA LEU A 208 11.52 3.13 11.51
C LEU A 208 11.91 3.63 10.13
N ALA A 209 11.84 4.94 9.90
CA ALA A 209 12.32 5.54 8.66
C ALA A 209 13.36 6.63 8.95
N TYR A 210 14.54 6.48 8.35
CA TYR A 210 15.62 7.47 8.37
C TYR A 210 15.65 8.14 7.00
N SER A 211 15.47 9.45 6.95
CA SER A 211 15.41 10.18 5.68
C SER A 211 16.30 11.40 5.70
N ALA A 212 16.95 11.67 4.58
CA ALA A 212 17.68 12.90 4.33
C ALA A 212 17.46 13.36 2.89
N ASP A 213 17.28 14.66 2.69
CA ASP A 213 17.23 15.25 1.36
C ASP A 213 17.97 16.57 1.31
N ALA A 214 18.59 16.84 0.16
CA ALA A 214 19.26 18.10 -0.13
C ALA A 214 18.73 18.65 -1.45
N SER A 215 18.29 19.90 -1.43
CA SER A 215 17.68 20.57 -2.57
C SER A 215 18.40 21.86 -2.93
N TYR A 216 18.65 22.06 -4.23
CA TYR A 216 18.99 23.36 -4.81
C TYR A 216 17.77 23.93 -5.52
N ILE A 217 17.33 25.10 -5.09
CA ILE A 217 16.12 25.77 -5.61
C ILE A 217 16.53 27.08 -6.24
N PHE A 218 16.14 27.29 -7.50
CA PHE A 218 16.30 28.57 -8.18
C PHE A 218 14.94 29.15 -8.57
N ARG A 219 14.80 30.47 -8.38
CA ARG A 219 13.57 31.22 -8.63
C ARG A 219 13.91 32.51 -9.37
N MET A 220 13.92 32.44 -10.69
CA MET A 220 14.05 33.60 -11.58
C MET A 220 12.68 33.96 -12.18
N PRO A 221 12.47 35.19 -12.69
CA PRO A 221 11.17 35.62 -13.21
C PRO A 221 10.58 34.71 -14.30
N TYR A 222 11.42 34.17 -15.18
CA TYR A 222 10.99 33.34 -16.31
C TYR A 222 11.36 31.86 -16.17
N LEU A 223 12.10 31.50 -15.11
CA LEU A 223 12.65 30.17 -14.94
C LEU A 223 12.70 29.82 -13.45
N LYS A 224 11.99 28.78 -13.06
CA LYS A 224 12.02 28.25 -11.71
C LYS A 224 12.34 26.77 -11.76
N GLY A 225 13.00 26.27 -10.73
CA GLY A 225 13.22 24.84 -10.62
C GLY A 225 13.85 24.44 -9.31
N ARG A 226 13.89 23.12 -9.14
CA ARG A 226 14.38 22.43 -7.96
C ARG A 226 15.07 21.15 -8.42
N LEU A 227 16.29 20.95 -7.93
CA LEU A 227 17.00 19.69 -7.99
C LEU A 227 17.15 19.18 -6.57
N THR A 228 16.69 17.96 -6.30
CA THR A 228 16.69 17.34 -4.98
C THR A 228 17.36 15.98 -5.07
N GLY A 229 18.33 15.72 -4.20
CA GLY A 229 18.82 14.36 -3.95
C GLY A 229 18.24 13.87 -2.63
N PHE A 230 17.78 12.63 -2.59
CA PHE A 230 17.18 12.04 -1.40
C PHE A 230 17.74 10.65 -1.10
N PHE A 231 17.69 10.30 0.18
CA PHE A 231 18.01 8.98 0.72
C PHE A 231 17.03 8.68 1.85
N THR A 232 16.42 7.50 1.82
CA THR A 232 15.49 7.01 2.84
C THR A 232 15.76 5.53 3.08
N GLU A 233 15.92 5.15 4.34
CA GLU A 233 15.99 3.76 4.78
C GLU A 233 14.82 3.48 5.72
N ILE A 234 14.05 2.44 5.42
CA ILE A 234 12.87 2.03 6.18
C ILE A 234 13.16 0.63 6.73
N GLU A 235 12.98 0.45 8.03
CA GLU A 235 13.23 -0.78 8.75
C GLU A 235 12.01 -1.27 9.52
N ASN A 236 12.02 -2.56 9.84
CA ASN A 236 10.96 -3.25 10.57
C ASN A 236 9.60 -3.22 9.88
N THR A 237 9.54 -3.04 8.56
CA THR A 237 8.26 -3.20 7.84
C THR A 237 7.82 -4.66 7.89
N ALA A 238 6.52 -4.89 8.04
CA ALA A 238 5.91 -6.21 7.91
C ALA A 238 4.87 -6.20 6.79
N GLU A 239 4.70 -7.33 6.10
CA GLU A 239 3.72 -7.48 5.02
C GLU A 239 2.97 -8.81 5.19
N THR A 240 1.65 -8.74 5.40
CA THR A 240 0.78 -9.93 5.52
C THR A 240 -0.11 -10.12 4.29
N ASN A 241 0.02 -11.28 3.65
CA ASN A 241 -0.78 -11.72 2.50
C ASN A 241 -1.56 -13.00 2.83
N PHE A 242 -2.72 -13.17 2.20
CA PHE A 242 -3.55 -14.36 2.36
C PHE A 242 -3.74 -15.03 1.00
N PHE A 243 -3.49 -16.33 0.91
CA PHE A 243 -3.66 -17.08 -0.33
C PHE A 243 -3.81 -18.58 -0.07
N TYR A 244 -4.39 -19.27 -1.05
CA TYR A 244 -4.38 -20.73 -1.09
C TYR A 244 -3.07 -21.23 -1.71
N THR A 245 -2.37 -22.12 -1.00
CA THR A 245 -1.13 -22.75 -1.46
C THR A 245 -1.35 -24.22 -1.75
N GLU A 246 -0.68 -24.75 -2.78
CA GLU A 246 -0.59 -26.20 -3.03
C GLU A 246 0.83 -26.73 -2.83
N THR A 247 1.66 -25.91 -2.19
CA THR A 247 3.04 -26.24 -1.84
C THR A 247 3.04 -26.67 -0.38
N ALA A 248 3.66 -27.82 -0.10
CA ALA A 248 3.94 -28.22 1.26
C ALA A 248 4.92 -27.23 1.89
N ILE A 249 4.47 -26.51 2.92
CA ILE A 249 5.28 -25.50 3.61
C ILE A 249 5.74 -26.02 4.97
N THR A 250 4.92 -26.84 5.63
CA THR A 250 5.30 -27.59 6.84
C THR A 250 4.73 -28.99 6.78
N ASP A 251 5.11 -29.86 7.73
CA ASP A 251 4.53 -31.21 7.82
C ASP A 251 3.01 -31.21 7.97
N GLU A 252 2.44 -30.13 8.53
CA GLU A 252 1.02 -29.93 8.76
C GLU A 252 0.31 -29.08 7.68
N ILE A 253 1.05 -28.36 6.84
CA ILE A 253 0.52 -27.46 5.80
C ILE A 253 0.98 -27.97 4.43
N ASP A 254 0.10 -28.69 3.73
CA ASP A 254 0.30 -29.16 2.34
C ASP A 254 -0.55 -28.35 1.34
N LYS A 255 -1.87 -28.34 1.54
CA LYS A 255 -2.82 -27.62 0.68
C LYS A 255 -3.84 -26.88 1.52
N ASP A 256 -3.60 -25.59 1.75
CA ASP A 256 -4.39 -24.81 2.71
C ASP A 256 -4.47 -23.32 2.33
N PHE A 257 -5.46 -22.62 2.88
CA PHE A 257 -5.53 -21.17 2.87
C PHE A 257 -4.70 -20.60 4.02
N VAL A 258 -3.59 -19.97 3.67
CA VAL A 258 -2.57 -19.55 4.64
C VAL A 258 -2.50 -18.03 4.73
N ALA A 259 -2.22 -17.55 5.94
CA ALA A 259 -1.74 -16.20 6.18
C ALA A 259 -0.21 -16.23 6.18
N GLN A 260 0.39 -15.55 5.21
CA GLN A 260 1.83 -15.38 5.10
C GLN A 260 2.20 -13.98 5.59
N THR A 261 3.09 -13.91 6.59
CA THR A 261 3.66 -12.65 7.05
C THR A 261 5.16 -12.66 6.86
N VAL A 262 5.67 -11.67 6.14
CA VAL A 262 7.09 -11.39 6.06
C VAL A 262 7.39 -10.23 7.02
N ASP A 263 8.20 -10.48 8.04
CA ASP A 263 8.47 -9.53 9.13
C ASP A 263 9.96 -9.14 9.19
N GLY A 264 10.21 -7.88 9.55
CA GLY A 264 11.56 -7.32 9.60
C GLY A 264 12.11 -6.90 8.24
N ILE A 265 11.25 -6.55 7.27
CA ILE A 265 11.66 -6.05 5.95
C ILE A 265 12.41 -4.72 6.11
N GLN A 266 13.55 -4.60 5.43
CA GLN A 266 14.28 -3.34 5.30
C GLN A 266 14.34 -2.91 3.83
N LYS A 267 14.01 -1.64 3.57
CA LYS A 267 13.95 -1.03 2.24
C LYS A 267 14.86 0.20 2.21
N ARG A 268 15.56 0.39 1.09
CA ARG A 268 16.33 1.60 0.83
C ARG A 268 15.86 2.25 -0.45
N HIS A 269 15.60 3.54 -0.35
CA HIS A 269 15.21 4.40 -1.45
C HIS A 269 16.22 5.52 -1.57
N PHE A 270 16.79 5.71 -2.76
CA PHE A 270 17.61 6.89 -3.01
C PHE A 270 17.48 7.30 -4.46
N GLY A 271 17.73 8.58 -4.73
CA GLY A 271 17.56 9.09 -6.09
C GLY A 271 17.75 10.58 -6.21
N LEU A 272 17.50 11.03 -7.44
CA LEU A 272 17.47 12.44 -7.81
C LEU A 272 16.09 12.79 -8.36
N GLU A 273 15.58 13.94 -7.95
CA GLU A 273 14.36 14.54 -8.47
C GLU A 273 14.67 15.93 -9.03
N PHE A 274 14.17 16.22 -10.21
CA PHE A 274 14.29 17.49 -10.87
C PHE A 274 12.91 17.95 -11.32
N GLY A 275 12.61 19.22 -11.07
CA GLY A 275 11.42 19.89 -11.60
C GLY A 275 11.78 21.29 -12.05
N ALA A 276 11.32 21.69 -13.23
CA ALA A 276 11.51 23.04 -13.74
C ALA A 276 10.27 23.54 -14.51
N GLU A 277 10.01 24.83 -14.38
CA GLU A 277 9.06 25.55 -15.22
C GLU A 277 9.75 26.76 -15.87
N ALA A 278 9.52 26.93 -17.16
CA ALA A 278 10.05 28.03 -17.96
C ALA A 278 8.90 28.76 -18.67
N GLN A 279 8.73 30.04 -18.36
CA GLN A 279 7.79 30.93 -19.05
C GLN A 279 8.52 31.59 -20.23
N LEU A 280 8.59 30.89 -21.37
CA LEU A 280 9.31 31.36 -22.56
C LEU A 280 8.66 32.59 -23.20
N HIS A 281 7.33 32.67 -23.15
CA HIS A 281 6.52 33.80 -23.62
C HIS A 281 5.31 33.93 -22.69
N PRO A 282 4.66 35.10 -22.50
CA PRO A 282 3.46 35.21 -21.65
C PRO A 282 2.32 34.21 -21.97
N THR A 283 2.31 33.67 -23.20
CA THR A 283 1.33 32.68 -23.66
C THR A 283 1.88 31.25 -23.75
N VAL A 284 3.19 31.02 -23.57
CA VAL A 284 3.83 29.70 -23.72
C VAL A 284 4.64 29.36 -22.48
N LYS A 285 4.31 28.23 -21.86
CA LYS A 285 5.00 27.70 -20.68
C LYS A 285 5.46 26.27 -20.98
N ILE A 286 6.70 25.97 -20.60
CA ILE A 286 7.25 24.62 -20.63
C ILE A 286 7.45 24.16 -19.19
N THR A 287 7.11 22.90 -18.92
CA THR A 287 7.34 22.24 -17.63
C THR A 287 8.11 20.95 -17.87
N ALA A 288 9.13 20.69 -17.07
CA ALA A 288 9.87 19.43 -17.11
C ALA A 288 9.96 18.85 -15.70
N ALA A 289 9.83 17.54 -15.58
CA ALA A 289 10.07 16.80 -14.36
C ALA A 289 10.83 15.51 -14.66
N ALA A 290 11.72 15.12 -13.76
CA ALA A 290 12.42 13.85 -13.80
C ALA A 290 12.58 13.32 -12.38
N ALA A 291 12.25 12.06 -12.14
CA ALA A 291 12.54 11.33 -10.92
C ALA A 291 13.35 10.09 -11.32
N ILE A 292 14.55 9.97 -10.78
CA ILE A 292 15.50 8.90 -11.09
C ILE A 292 15.90 8.27 -9.76
N GLY A 293 15.21 7.19 -9.39
CA GLY A 293 15.41 6.48 -8.14
C GLY A 293 15.88 5.05 -8.34
N GLN A 294 16.40 4.49 -7.25
CA GLN A 294 16.60 3.06 -7.06
C GLN A 294 16.03 2.66 -5.70
N TYR A 295 15.05 1.76 -5.72
CA TYR A 295 14.33 1.30 -4.53
C TYR A 295 14.51 -0.22 -4.40
N THR A 296 15.20 -0.65 -3.33
CA THR A 296 15.59 -2.06 -3.15
C THR A 296 15.41 -2.55 -1.72
N TYR A 297 15.15 -3.84 -1.56
CA TYR A 297 15.27 -4.52 -0.27
C TYR A 297 16.75 -4.68 0.11
N ILE A 298 17.11 -4.40 1.37
CA ILE A 298 18.52 -4.43 1.83
C ILE A 298 18.86 -5.61 2.74
N ASN A 299 17.86 -6.39 3.16
CA ASN A 299 18.03 -7.57 4.00
C ASN A 299 17.20 -8.78 3.50
N ASN A 300 17.38 -9.91 4.18
CA ASN A 300 16.53 -11.10 4.05
C ASN A 300 15.68 -11.21 5.33
N PRO A 301 14.38 -10.87 5.29
CA PRO A 301 13.50 -10.89 6.45
C PRO A 301 13.00 -12.30 6.77
N SER A 302 12.37 -12.45 7.94
CA SER A 302 11.82 -13.74 8.39
C SER A 302 10.41 -13.96 7.85
N LEU A 303 10.12 -15.21 7.48
CA LEU A 303 8.80 -15.65 7.06
C LEU A 303 8.06 -16.38 8.16
N TYR A 304 6.82 -15.97 8.41
CA TYR A 304 5.87 -16.63 9.29
C TYR A 304 4.64 -17.06 8.50
N ILE A 305 4.15 -18.25 8.80
CA ILE A 305 2.92 -18.76 8.20
C ILE A 305 1.97 -19.22 9.29
N SER A 306 0.72 -18.81 9.15
CA SER A 306 -0.37 -19.16 10.04
C SER A 306 -1.53 -19.76 9.25
N ALA A 307 -2.01 -20.92 9.69
CA ALA A 307 -3.16 -21.63 9.15
C ALA A 307 -3.84 -22.41 10.28
N GLY A 308 -5.12 -22.13 10.55
CA GLY A 308 -5.80 -22.60 11.77
C GLY A 308 -4.97 -22.39 13.05
N ASP A 309 -4.76 -23.47 13.81
CA ASP A 309 -3.94 -23.45 15.03
C ASP A 309 -2.42 -23.51 14.76
N VAL A 310 -1.98 -23.74 13.52
CA VAL A 310 -0.57 -23.73 13.16
C VAL A 310 -0.10 -22.28 12.99
N ASN A 311 0.98 -21.91 13.69
CA ASN A 311 1.72 -20.67 13.48
C ASN A 311 3.21 -20.95 13.63
N LYS A 312 3.96 -20.94 12.53
CA LYS A 312 5.38 -21.29 12.53
C LYS A 312 6.20 -20.28 11.77
N ALA A 313 7.37 -19.96 12.33
CA ALA A 313 8.47 -19.38 11.57
C ALA A 313 8.98 -20.45 10.60
N ILE A 314 9.10 -20.09 9.32
CA ILE A 314 9.48 -21.04 8.27
C ILE A 314 10.96 -20.88 7.95
N ASP A 315 11.36 -19.71 7.44
CA ASP A 315 12.71 -19.47 6.92
C ASP A 315 12.96 -17.96 6.72
N GLU A 316 14.19 -17.60 6.37
CA GLU A 316 14.50 -16.31 5.78
C GLU A 316 14.09 -16.23 4.31
N VAL A 317 13.46 -15.12 3.92
CA VAL A 317 13.12 -14.80 2.54
C VAL A 317 14.30 -14.14 1.85
N LYS A 318 14.91 -14.81 0.88
CA LYS A 318 16.08 -14.32 0.12
C LYS A 318 15.66 -13.26 -0.91
N MET A 319 15.39 -12.05 -0.43
CA MET A 319 14.94 -10.90 -1.23
C MET A 319 15.92 -9.72 -1.26
N LYS A 320 17.07 -9.79 -0.59
CA LYS A 320 18.07 -8.72 -0.63
C LYS A 320 18.49 -8.39 -2.08
N ASN A 321 18.63 -7.11 -2.38
CA ASN A 321 18.96 -6.52 -3.68
C ASN A 321 17.86 -6.62 -4.76
N TYR A 322 16.69 -7.18 -4.44
CA TYR A 322 15.54 -7.08 -5.34
C TYR A 322 14.89 -5.69 -5.26
N HIS A 323 14.18 -5.32 -6.32
CA HIS A 323 13.53 -4.03 -6.43
C HIS A 323 12.18 -4.02 -5.70
N VAL A 324 11.89 -2.91 -5.01
CA VAL A 324 10.58 -2.70 -4.35
C VAL A 324 9.50 -2.45 -5.41
N PRO A 325 8.37 -3.17 -5.37
CA PRO A 325 7.30 -3.09 -6.38
C PRO A 325 6.32 -1.93 -6.11
N SER A 326 6.83 -0.70 -5.99
CA SER A 326 6.05 0.50 -5.64
C SER A 326 5.85 1.47 -6.82
N GLY A 327 5.66 0.94 -8.03
CA GLY A 327 5.57 1.72 -9.27
C GLY A 327 6.93 1.98 -9.94
N PRO A 328 6.97 2.85 -10.96
CA PRO A 328 8.18 3.10 -11.74
C PRO A 328 9.24 3.80 -10.89
N GLN A 329 10.46 3.25 -10.88
CA GLN A 329 11.60 3.88 -10.20
C GLN A 329 12.21 5.04 -11.01
N GLN A 330 11.86 5.12 -12.30
CA GLN A 330 12.21 6.26 -13.14
C GLN A 330 10.97 6.83 -13.82
N ALA A 331 10.78 8.14 -13.70
CA ALA A 331 9.66 8.83 -14.32
C ALA A 331 10.13 10.18 -14.89
N TYR A 332 9.79 10.43 -16.15
CA TYR A 332 10.13 11.67 -16.85
C TYR A 332 8.86 12.28 -17.42
N SER A 333 8.72 13.59 -17.32
CA SER A 333 7.55 14.32 -17.81
C SER A 333 7.98 15.61 -18.50
N LEU A 334 7.46 15.85 -19.70
CA LEU A 334 7.65 17.09 -20.44
C LEU A 334 6.28 17.64 -20.85
N GLY A 335 5.97 18.84 -20.38
CA GLY A 335 4.72 19.54 -20.63
C GLY A 335 4.93 20.82 -21.41
N LEU A 336 4.00 21.11 -22.32
CA LEU A 336 3.88 22.36 -23.05
C LEU A 336 2.46 22.89 -22.86
N GLU A 337 2.35 24.13 -22.39
CA GLU A 337 1.07 24.84 -22.23
C GLU A 337 1.06 26.10 -23.10
N TYR A 338 0.00 26.25 -23.90
CA TYR A 338 -0.31 27.49 -24.61
C TYR A 338 -1.59 28.11 -24.04
N ARG A 339 -1.53 29.39 -23.67
CA ARG A 339 -2.65 30.17 -23.13
C ARG A 339 -2.89 31.41 -23.98
N ASN A 340 -4.06 31.49 -24.58
CA ASN A 340 -4.45 32.61 -25.44
C ASN A 340 -5.13 33.72 -24.63
N PRO A 341 -4.89 35.01 -24.94
CA PRO A 341 -5.61 36.13 -24.34
C PRO A 341 -7.14 36.07 -24.48
N LYS A 342 -7.67 35.36 -25.48
CA LYS A 342 -9.10 35.12 -25.67
C LYS A 342 -9.64 33.98 -24.77
N TYR A 343 -9.08 33.81 -23.58
CA TYR A 343 -9.54 32.92 -22.51
C TYR A 343 -9.69 31.44 -22.87
N TRP A 344 -8.83 30.94 -23.76
CA TRP A 344 -8.70 29.51 -24.02
C TRP A 344 -7.25 29.09 -23.86
N TRP A 345 -7.05 27.82 -23.51
CA TRP A 345 -5.73 27.25 -23.29
C TRP A 345 -5.72 25.77 -23.64
N VAL A 346 -4.55 25.28 -24.00
CA VAL A 346 -4.29 23.87 -24.28
C VAL A 346 -2.94 23.50 -23.70
N GLY A 347 -2.86 22.30 -23.14
CA GLY A 347 -1.67 21.69 -22.60
C GLY A 347 -1.50 20.28 -23.14
N ALA A 348 -0.26 19.90 -23.40
CA ALA A 348 0.13 18.54 -23.72
C ALA A 348 1.28 18.12 -22.79
N THR A 349 1.20 16.91 -22.24
CA THR A 349 2.24 16.36 -21.38
C THR A 349 2.61 14.96 -21.85
N ALA A 350 3.88 14.77 -22.20
CA ALA A 350 4.46 13.46 -22.49
C ALA A 350 5.12 12.90 -21.23
N ASN A 351 4.83 11.65 -20.89
CA ASN A 351 5.34 10.96 -19.71
C ASN A 351 6.01 9.66 -20.14
N PHE A 352 7.21 9.40 -19.62
CA PHE A 352 7.95 8.16 -19.80
C PHE A 352 8.22 7.55 -18.42
N LEU A 353 7.71 6.33 -18.21
CA LEU A 353 7.80 5.59 -16.95
C LEU A 353 8.61 4.32 -17.19
N ALA A 354 9.64 4.09 -16.38
CA ALA A 354 10.57 2.97 -16.57
C ALA A 354 10.96 2.35 -15.23
N GLN A 355 11.60 1.18 -15.31
CA GLN A 355 12.07 0.43 -14.14
C GLN A 355 10.94 0.13 -13.15
N ASN A 356 9.83 -0.43 -13.65
CA ASN A 356 8.74 -0.95 -12.83
C ASN A 356 8.92 -2.46 -12.66
N TYR A 357 8.64 -2.99 -11.46
CA TYR A 357 8.94 -4.38 -11.14
C TYR A 357 7.74 -5.08 -10.51
N VAL A 358 7.60 -6.36 -10.82
CA VAL A 358 6.58 -7.24 -10.24
C VAL A 358 6.94 -7.55 -8.79
N SER A 359 5.93 -7.58 -7.91
CA SER A 359 6.10 -7.98 -6.51
C SER A 359 6.51 -9.45 -6.40
N LEU A 360 7.42 -9.75 -5.47
CA LEU A 360 7.97 -11.10 -5.30
C LEU A 360 7.01 -12.04 -4.58
N SER A 361 7.08 -13.31 -4.92
CA SER A 361 6.54 -14.39 -4.10
C SER A 361 7.56 -14.71 -3.01
N ALA A 362 7.24 -14.36 -1.76
CA ALA A 362 8.12 -14.65 -0.64
C ALA A 362 8.38 -16.15 -0.47
N LEU A 363 7.38 -17.02 -0.72
CA LEU A 363 7.56 -18.48 -0.63
C LEU A 363 8.64 -18.97 -1.59
N SER A 364 8.63 -18.47 -2.83
CA SER A 364 9.59 -18.84 -3.86
C SER A 364 11.03 -18.42 -3.52
N ARG A 365 11.23 -17.56 -2.52
CA ARG A 365 12.54 -17.10 -2.04
C ARG A 365 12.97 -17.74 -0.71
N THR A 366 12.36 -18.86 -0.32
CA THR A 366 12.75 -19.65 0.86
C THR A 366 13.36 -21.00 0.45
N SER A 367 13.97 -21.72 1.39
CA SER A 367 14.43 -23.10 1.19
C SER A 367 13.31 -24.06 0.76
N GLN A 368 12.06 -23.80 1.15
CA GLN A 368 10.88 -24.60 0.78
C GLN A 368 10.69 -24.68 -0.74
N PHE A 369 11.19 -23.69 -1.49
CA PHE A 369 11.17 -23.71 -2.95
C PHE A 369 11.85 -24.96 -3.53
N PHE A 370 12.88 -25.48 -2.85
CA PHE A 370 13.69 -26.60 -3.32
C PHE A 370 13.27 -27.95 -2.72
N ILE A 371 12.23 -28.00 -1.90
CA ILE A 371 11.73 -29.23 -1.29
C ILE A 371 10.71 -29.87 -2.22
N ASP A 372 10.89 -31.15 -2.52
CA ASP A 372 9.90 -31.94 -3.25
C ASP A 372 8.73 -32.26 -2.31
N PRO A 373 7.49 -31.81 -2.62
CA PRO A 373 6.34 -32.05 -1.76
C PRO A 373 5.97 -33.54 -1.64
N ALA A 374 6.35 -34.39 -2.60
CA ALA A 374 6.05 -35.82 -2.56
C ALA A 374 6.98 -36.57 -1.59
N THR A 375 8.26 -36.21 -1.57
CA THR A 375 9.28 -36.90 -0.75
C THR A 375 9.65 -36.15 0.52
N LYS A 376 9.22 -34.89 0.66
CA LYS A 376 9.60 -33.94 1.72
C LYS A 376 11.11 -33.75 1.87
N ALA A 377 11.87 -34.03 0.82
CA ALA A 377 13.31 -33.88 0.75
C ALA A 377 13.70 -32.87 -0.33
N THR A 378 14.87 -32.27 -0.22
CA THR A 378 15.41 -31.40 -1.27
C THR A 378 15.54 -32.16 -2.58
N TYR A 379 15.16 -31.55 -3.70
CA TYR A 379 15.38 -32.11 -5.03
C TYR A 379 16.86 -32.49 -5.22
N SER A 380 17.12 -33.72 -5.65
CA SER A 380 18.48 -34.26 -5.82
C SER A 380 19.22 -33.70 -7.04
N ASN A 381 18.49 -33.14 -8.01
CA ASN A 381 18.99 -32.69 -9.31
C ASN A 381 18.64 -31.22 -9.62
N ILE A 382 18.91 -30.30 -8.67
CA ILE A 382 18.66 -28.87 -8.87
C ILE A 382 19.69 -28.28 -9.84
N ASP A 383 19.22 -27.80 -10.98
CA ASP A 383 19.97 -26.92 -11.87
C ASP A 383 19.89 -25.49 -11.32
N LEU A 384 21.00 -25.03 -10.71
CA LEU A 384 21.09 -23.72 -10.05
C LEU A 384 20.96 -22.55 -11.04
N ASP A 385 21.38 -22.71 -12.29
CA ASP A 385 21.28 -21.65 -13.29
C ASP A 385 19.82 -21.49 -13.75
N LYS A 386 19.11 -22.60 -13.96
CA LYS A 386 17.66 -22.56 -14.18
C LYS A 386 16.91 -22.01 -12.97
N ALA A 387 17.29 -22.38 -11.75
CA ALA A 387 16.67 -21.84 -10.55
C ALA A 387 16.82 -20.30 -10.47
N ARG A 388 18.01 -19.77 -10.77
CA ARG A 388 18.24 -18.31 -10.84
C ARG A 388 17.40 -17.64 -11.93
N GLN A 389 17.19 -18.29 -13.07
CA GLN A 389 16.33 -17.77 -14.14
C GLN A 389 14.87 -17.73 -13.70
N LEU A 390 14.36 -18.81 -13.10
CA LEU A 390 12.98 -18.91 -12.60
C LEU A 390 12.68 -17.91 -11.49
N LEU A 391 13.67 -17.62 -10.63
CA LEU A 391 13.55 -16.68 -9.52
C LEU A 391 13.97 -15.24 -9.90
N LYS A 392 14.29 -14.97 -11.16
CA LYS A 392 14.60 -13.60 -11.59
C LYS A 392 13.33 -12.75 -11.52
N GLN A 393 13.40 -11.63 -10.81
CA GLN A 393 12.29 -10.70 -10.75
C GLN A 393 12.01 -10.10 -12.13
N GLU A 394 10.73 -10.11 -12.49
CA GLU A 394 10.26 -9.52 -13.74
C GLU A 394 10.27 -8.00 -13.66
N ARG A 395 10.93 -7.37 -14.63
CA ARG A 395 10.81 -5.94 -14.92
C ARG A 395 9.73 -5.77 -15.99
N LEU A 396 8.72 -4.95 -15.72
CA LEU A 396 7.69 -4.60 -16.68
C LEU A 396 8.23 -3.68 -17.76
N ASP A 397 7.56 -3.67 -18.92
CA ASP A 397 7.91 -2.82 -20.05
C ASP A 397 7.79 -1.33 -19.71
N ASP A 398 8.66 -0.53 -20.34
CA ASP A 398 8.65 0.92 -20.19
C ASP A 398 7.38 1.50 -20.86
N VAL A 399 6.80 2.53 -20.25
CA VAL A 399 5.50 3.07 -20.63
C VAL A 399 5.64 4.51 -21.09
N PHE A 400 5.13 4.82 -22.28
CA PHE A 400 5.03 6.18 -22.80
C PHE A 400 3.58 6.62 -22.96
N LEU A 401 3.21 7.71 -22.28
CA LEU A 401 1.84 8.24 -22.25
C LEU A 401 1.83 9.73 -22.59
N VAL A 402 0.98 10.13 -23.53
CA VAL A 402 0.70 11.54 -23.81
C VAL A 402 -0.69 11.89 -23.29
N ASN A 403 -0.78 12.97 -22.52
CA ASN A 403 -2.03 13.51 -22.01
C ASN A 403 -2.28 14.88 -22.63
N LEU A 404 -3.51 15.15 -23.03
CA LEU A 404 -3.96 16.45 -23.50
C LEU A 404 -4.99 17.02 -22.54
N VAL A 405 -4.90 18.31 -22.30
CA VAL A 405 -5.92 19.06 -21.55
C VAL A 405 -6.15 20.38 -22.25
N GLY A 406 -7.39 20.85 -22.25
CA GLY A 406 -7.71 22.15 -22.77
C GLY A 406 -8.94 22.71 -22.11
N GLY A 407 -9.05 24.03 -22.11
CA GLY A 407 -10.20 24.68 -21.54
C GLY A 407 -10.47 26.03 -22.17
N LYS A 408 -11.70 26.49 -21.98
CA LYS A 408 -12.14 27.82 -22.36
C LYS A 408 -13.06 28.36 -21.28
N SER A 409 -12.85 29.62 -20.95
CA SER A 409 -13.76 30.35 -20.08
C SER A 409 -14.44 31.48 -20.83
N TRP A 410 -15.68 31.74 -20.43
CA TRP A 410 -16.51 32.82 -20.91
C TRP A 410 -17.05 33.59 -19.72
N ARG A 411 -17.23 34.90 -19.92
CA ARG A 411 -18.00 35.74 -19.02
C ARG A 411 -19.26 36.19 -19.73
N VAL A 412 -20.42 35.78 -19.22
CA VAL A 412 -21.73 36.18 -19.73
C VAL A 412 -22.44 36.96 -18.63
N LYS A 413 -22.53 38.28 -18.80
CA LYS A 413 -22.99 39.21 -17.74
C LYS A 413 -22.13 39.09 -16.47
N LYS A 414 -22.72 38.69 -15.34
CA LYS A 414 -22.03 38.46 -14.06
C LYS A 414 -21.59 37.01 -13.88
N THR A 415 -22.01 36.11 -14.76
CA THR A 415 -21.74 34.68 -14.67
C THR A 415 -20.45 34.32 -15.40
N TYR A 416 -19.59 33.54 -14.74
CA TYR A 416 -18.43 32.89 -15.33
C TYR A 416 -18.76 31.45 -15.67
N ILE A 417 -18.48 31.05 -16.90
CA ILE A 417 -18.63 29.68 -17.39
C ILE A 417 -17.23 29.18 -17.74
N ASN A 418 -16.81 28.05 -17.19
CA ASN A 418 -15.53 27.42 -17.50
C ASN A 418 -15.75 26.00 -17.99
N LEU A 419 -15.28 25.70 -19.20
CA LEU A 419 -15.27 24.36 -19.77
C LEU A 419 -13.83 23.85 -19.78
N MET A 420 -13.60 22.66 -19.25
CA MET A 420 -12.33 21.95 -19.35
C MET A 420 -12.58 20.54 -19.87
N ALA A 421 -11.76 20.11 -20.83
CA ALA A 421 -11.73 18.76 -21.33
C ALA A 421 -10.31 18.20 -21.20
N SER A 422 -10.18 16.92 -20.88
CA SER A 422 -8.91 16.21 -20.95
C SER A 422 -9.05 14.84 -21.61
N VAL A 423 -7.97 14.43 -22.27
CA VAL A 423 -7.78 13.10 -22.85
C VAL A 423 -6.49 12.56 -22.25
N ASN A 424 -6.60 11.54 -21.39
CA ASN A 424 -5.43 10.85 -20.87
C ASN A 424 -5.12 9.63 -21.73
N ASN A 425 -3.83 9.29 -21.86
CA ASN A 425 -3.37 8.20 -22.72
C ASN A 425 -3.89 8.37 -24.17
N LEU A 426 -3.51 9.49 -24.80
CA LEU A 426 -3.95 9.92 -26.12
C LEU A 426 -3.77 8.82 -27.17
N PHE A 427 -2.68 8.04 -27.12
CA PHE A 427 -2.43 6.97 -28.09
C PHE A 427 -3.11 5.64 -27.77
N ASN A 428 -3.88 5.57 -26.66
CA ASN A 428 -4.53 4.35 -26.20
C ASN A 428 -3.53 3.19 -26.02
N THR A 429 -2.33 3.51 -25.53
CA THR A 429 -1.28 2.53 -25.23
C THR A 429 -1.80 1.57 -24.16
N LYS A 430 -1.76 0.27 -24.44
CA LYS A 430 -2.03 -0.77 -23.43
C LYS A 430 -0.73 -1.04 -22.67
N PHE A 431 -0.79 -1.01 -21.35
CA PHE A 431 0.40 -1.21 -20.51
C PHE A 431 0.02 -1.88 -19.19
N LEU A 432 1.02 -2.47 -18.53
CA LEU A 432 0.90 -3.04 -17.20
C LEU A 432 1.34 -1.99 -16.17
N SER A 433 0.47 -1.68 -15.21
CA SER A 433 0.78 -0.71 -14.16
C SER A 433 1.52 -1.33 -12.97
N GLY A 434 1.42 -2.65 -12.81
CA GLY A 434 2.09 -3.42 -11.77
C GLY A 434 1.71 -4.89 -11.84
N GLY A 435 2.14 -5.67 -10.86
CA GLY A 435 1.77 -7.08 -10.74
C GLY A 435 2.43 -7.76 -9.54
N PHE A 436 2.12 -9.04 -9.36
CA PHE A 436 2.75 -9.89 -8.35
C PHE A 436 3.02 -11.31 -8.88
N GLU A 437 4.11 -11.89 -8.42
CA GLU A 437 4.41 -13.32 -8.58
C GLU A 437 3.40 -14.13 -7.75
N GLN A 438 2.86 -15.18 -8.35
CA GLN A 438 1.86 -16.02 -7.67
C GLN A 438 2.54 -17.05 -6.77
N SER A 439 2.07 -17.19 -5.54
CA SER A 439 2.66 -18.08 -4.52
C SER A 439 2.06 -19.49 -4.51
N ARG A 440 1.08 -19.82 -5.36
CA ARG A 440 0.34 -21.10 -5.30
C ARG A 440 1.25 -22.29 -5.62
N THR A 441 2.11 -22.14 -6.62
CA THR A 441 3.04 -23.18 -7.10
C THR A 441 4.50 -22.80 -6.85
N ALA A 442 4.79 -22.16 -5.71
CA ALA A 442 6.12 -21.69 -5.31
C ALA A 442 7.09 -22.86 -5.01
N ASN A 443 7.35 -23.70 -6.00
CA ASN A 443 8.13 -24.92 -5.94
C ASN A 443 8.94 -25.11 -7.23
N TYR A 444 10.21 -25.51 -7.09
CA TYR A 444 11.16 -25.64 -8.19
C TYR A 444 10.67 -26.59 -9.30
N GLY A 445 10.24 -27.81 -8.94
CA GLY A 445 9.80 -28.81 -9.92
C GLY A 445 8.56 -28.36 -10.70
N ARG A 446 7.57 -27.77 -10.03
CA ARG A 446 6.36 -27.25 -10.69
C ARG A 446 6.65 -26.04 -11.56
N MET A 447 7.42 -25.07 -11.09
CA MET A 447 7.81 -23.91 -11.91
C MET A 447 8.61 -24.32 -13.14
N LEU A 448 9.51 -25.31 -13.01
CA LEU A 448 10.27 -25.83 -14.13
C LEU A 448 9.36 -26.47 -15.20
N GLN A 449 8.38 -27.26 -14.78
CA GLN A 449 7.40 -27.88 -15.69
C GLN A 449 6.49 -26.85 -16.34
N ASP A 450 5.97 -25.89 -15.56
CA ASP A 450 5.04 -24.88 -16.06
C ASP A 450 5.71 -23.93 -17.07
N ASN A 451 7.00 -23.63 -16.89
CA ASN A 451 7.76 -22.79 -17.81
C ASN A 451 8.33 -23.55 -19.03
N ALA A 452 8.22 -24.88 -19.09
CA ALA A 452 8.84 -25.69 -20.14
C ALA A 452 8.31 -25.38 -21.55
N GLN A 453 7.05 -24.93 -21.67
CA GLN A 453 6.40 -24.58 -22.93
C GLN A 453 6.44 -23.08 -23.24
N GLY A 454 7.17 -22.28 -22.45
CA GLY A 454 7.31 -20.83 -22.63
C GLY A 454 6.09 -19.99 -22.22
N VAL A 455 4.93 -20.60 -21.96
CA VAL A 455 3.72 -19.94 -21.45
C VAL A 455 3.26 -20.67 -20.18
N PRO A 456 3.57 -20.15 -18.98
CA PRO A 456 3.17 -20.78 -17.74
C PRO A 456 1.66 -20.70 -17.53
N SER A 457 1.05 -21.82 -17.14
CA SER A 457 -0.36 -21.92 -16.75
C SER A 457 -0.64 -21.09 -15.49
N PHE A 458 0.35 -21.01 -14.60
CA PHE A 458 0.32 -20.20 -13.39
C PHE A 458 1.42 -19.12 -13.45
N GLY A 459 1.34 -18.25 -14.45
CA GLY A 459 2.20 -17.07 -14.55
C GLY A 459 1.89 -15.97 -13.54
N ASN A 460 2.69 -14.90 -13.60
CA ASN A 460 2.49 -13.70 -12.79
C ASN A 460 1.11 -13.07 -13.04
N ARG A 461 0.60 -12.39 -12.02
CA ARG A 461 -0.68 -11.66 -12.10
C ARG A 461 -0.40 -10.18 -12.27
N TYR A 462 -1.07 -9.56 -13.22
CA TYR A 462 -0.80 -8.18 -13.61
C TYR A 462 -2.00 -7.27 -13.38
N PHE A 463 -1.70 -6.01 -13.08
CA PHE A 463 -2.65 -4.91 -13.07
C PHE A 463 -2.52 -4.18 -14.40
N VAL A 464 -3.64 -4.05 -15.11
CA VAL A 464 -3.68 -3.38 -16.41
C VAL A 464 -3.93 -1.89 -16.19
N GLY A 465 -3.09 -1.05 -16.80
CA GLY A 465 -3.30 0.38 -16.81
C GLY A 465 -4.52 0.76 -17.63
N TYR A 466 -5.17 1.87 -17.27
CA TYR A 466 -6.29 2.37 -18.06
C TYR A 466 -5.84 2.73 -19.48
N GLY A 467 -6.67 2.35 -20.46
CA GLY A 467 -6.56 2.83 -21.83
C GLY A 467 -6.86 4.33 -21.92
N ARG A 468 -7.29 4.79 -23.09
CA ARG A 468 -7.68 6.19 -23.27
C ARG A 468 -8.89 6.53 -22.39
N THR A 469 -8.75 7.57 -21.57
CA THR A 469 -9.86 8.09 -20.75
C THR A 469 -10.12 9.55 -21.08
N TYR A 470 -11.37 9.96 -20.86
CA TYR A 470 -11.87 11.29 -21.16
C TYR A 470 -12.49 11.89 -19.91
N MET A 471 -12.28 13.19 -19.71
CA MET A 471 -12.97 13.94 -18.67
C MET A 471 -13.47 15.26 -19.25
N LEU A 472 -14.70 15.61 -18.91
CA LEU A 472 -15.31 16.90 -19.23
C LEU A 472 -15.82 17.53 -17.93
N ASN A 473 -15.45 18.78 -17.68
CA ASN A 473 -15.90 19.54 -16.53
C ASN A 473 -16.47 20.88 -17.01
N LEU A 474 -17.69 21.18 -16.59
CA LEU A 474 -18.33 22.47 -16.78
C LEU A 474 -18.61 23.08 -15.40
N ALA A 475 -17.98 24.21 -15.12
CA ALA A 475 -18.20 24.97 -13.90
C ALA A 475 -18.90 26.29 -14.22
N VAL A 476 -19.90 26.64 -13.41
CA VAL A 476 -20.63 27.91 -13.49
C VAL A 476 -20.50 28.62 -12.15
N SER A 477 -20.00 29.85 -12.17
CA SER A 477 -19.90 30.72 -10.99
C SER A 477 -20.75 31.97 -11.22
N LEU A 478 -21.66 32.25 -10.28
CA LEU A 478 -22.68 33.31 -10.40
C LEU A 478 -22.20 34.69 -9.95
#